data_AF-A0A5C3N2C7-F1
#
_entry.id   AF-A0A5C3N2C7-F1
#
_cell.length_a   1.000
_cell.length_b   1.000
_cell.length_c   1.000
_cell.angle_alpha   90.00
_cell.angle_beta   90.00
_cell.angle_gamma   90.00
#
_symmetry.space_group_name_H-M   'P 1'
#
loop_
_entity.id
_entity.type
_entity.pdbx_description
1 polymer ?
#
loop_
_entity_poly.entity_id
_entity_poly.type
_entity_poly.pdbx_seq_one_letter_code
_entity_poly.pdbx_strand_id
1 'polypeptide(L)'
;MSISLSWLPAELYDTILRQLWLSKLSYEERIDLLISLPLVNKAWLSIFAPIAMTDAHIATPEYGLHYIQLLRETPFPEPKGLWTMATAAAASRCRSLTFHIRGDSTLFPVQLYRATNTMGDTLVSTLYTVAGLGFLPNLRRLSIEYSNWGFDDLFDHYRMIAFPKQITHLDLNYSYNENDPNVPRSLKEYLHGSYVRHRCAKCELSSIRSVSLSGVPIEFVRDILGVCPNTETLEVPTTLADSLTSLHPLSSTVHTIILQTSQGAKRDARLNSVLAKSILQCCFPSLRIVIEEDMDGRAWRRIGGLSHSRSLEILRSRAANDL
;
A
#
# COMPACT_ATOMS: atom_id res chain seq x y z
N MET A 1 -0.81 -16.13 -47.24
CA MET A 1 0.09 -15.07 -46.74
C MET A 1 -0.54 -14.45 -45.51
N SER A 2 -0.20 -14.95 -44.32
CA SER A 2 -0.60 -14.34 -43.05
C SER A 2 0.35 -13.19 -42.75
N ILE A 3 -0.09 -11.95 -42.97
CA ILE A 3 0.64 -10.76 -42.56
C ILE A 3 0.60 -10.75 -41.03
N SER A 4 1.73 -11.07 -40.39
CA SER A 4 1.90 -11.02 -38.95
C SER A 4 1.93 -9.56 -38.50
N LEU A 5 0.77 -9.02 -38.12
CA LEU A 5 0.67 -7.70 -37.50
C LEU A 5 1.05 -7.79 -36.02
N SER A 6 2.35 -7.71 -35.74
CA SER A 6 2.85 -7.12 -34.50
C SER A 6 3.62 -5.86 -34.88
N TRP A 7 2.88 -4.77 -35.13
CA TRP A 7 3.41 -3.50 -35.63
C TRP A 7 4.23 -2.72 -34.58
N LEU A 8 4.24 -3.18 -33.32
CA LEU A 8 5.01 -2.56 -32.25
C LEU A 8 6.21 -3.44 -31.85
N PRO A 9 7.41 -2.86 -31.64
CA PRO A 9 8.52 -3.51 -30.97
C PRO A 9 8.16 -4.08 -29.59
N ALA A 10 8.81 -5.16 -29.17
CA ALA A 10 8.58 -5.83 -27.89
C ALA A 10 8.77 -4.89 -26.68
N GLU A 11 9.70 -3.94 -26.82
CA GLU A 11 10.04 -2.93 -25.84
C GLU A 11 8.88 -1.97 -25.56
N LEU A 12 8.08 -1.66 -26.60
CA LEU A 12 6.89 -0.82 -26.44
C LEU A 12 5.77 -1.58 -25.73
N TYR A 13 5.61 -2.88 -25.98
CA TYR A 13 4.68 -3.71 -25.22
C TYR A 13 5.07 -3.81 -23.74
N ASP A 14 6.36 -4.02 -23.40
CA ASP A 14 6.81 -4.02 -21.99
C ASP A 14 6.50 -2.67 -21.31
N THR A 15 6.84 -1.57 -21.97
CA THR A 15 6.62 -0.22 -21.43
C THR A 15 5.13 0.05 -21.18
N ILE A 16 4.26 -0.23 -22.17
CA ILE A 16 2.81 -0.03 -22.05
C ILE A 16 2.23 -0.90 -20.95
N LEU A 17 2.57 -2.20 -20.94
CA LEU A 17 2.06 -3.14 -19.96
C LEU A 17 2.52 -2.81 -18.54
N ARG A 18 3.76 -2.35 -18.39
CA ARG A 18 4.32 -1.92 -17.10
C ARG A 18 3.63 -0.66 -16.59
N GLN A 19 3.45 0.34 -17.45
CA GLN A 19 2.72 1.55 -17.09
C GLN A 19 1.26 1.25 -16.74
N LEU A 20 0.60 0.41 -17.53
CA LEU A 20 -0.77 -0.03 -17.26
C LEU A 20 -0.86 -0.75 -15.91
N TRP A 21 0.03 -1.72 -15.64
CA TRP A 21 0.02 -2.49 -14.40
C TRP A 21 0.30 -1.66 -13.15
N LEU A 22 1.19 -0.67 -13.26
CA LEU A 22 1.54 0.26 -12.18
C LEU A 22 0.53 1.40 -12.02
N SER A 23 -0.40 1.56 -12.97
CA SER A 23 -1.43 2.59 -12.88
C SER A 23 -2.47 2.27 -11.80
N LYS A 24 -3.30 3.28 -11.48
CA LYS A 24 -4.42 3.13 -10.53
C LYS A 24 -5.57 2.35 -11.17
N LEU A 25 -5.42 1.04 -11.24
CA LEU A 25 -6.46 0.11 -11.66
C LEU A 25 -7.31 -0.31 -10.47
N SER A 26 -8.62 -0.43 -10.69
CA SER A 26 -9.51 -1.13 -9.78
C SER A 26 -9.13 -2.61 -9.66
N TYR A 27 -9.62 -3.24 -8.61
CA TYR A 27 -9.42 -4.67 -8.38
C TYR A 27 -10.00 -5.51 -9.54
N GLU A 28 -11.18 -5.14 -10.05
CA GLU A 28 -11.84 -5.82 -11.16
C GLU A 28 -10.98 -5.74 -12.43
N GLU A 29 -10.49 -4.55 -12.77
CA GLU A 29 -9.60 -4.35 -13.92
C GLU A 29 -8.31 -5.16 -13.80
N ARG A 30 -7.73 -5.27 -12.60
CA ARG A 30 -6.53 -6.10 -12.37
C ARG A 30 -6.79 -7.58 -12.63
N ILE A 31 -7.93 -8.10 -12.19
CA ILE A 31 -8.34 -9.48 -12.48
C ILE A 31 -8.50 -9.67 -13.98
N ASP A 32 -9.20 -8.76 -14.64
CA ASP A 32 -9.43 -8.83 -16.08
C ASP A 32 -8.11 -8.83 -16.85
N LEU A 33 -7.11 -8.03 -16.45
CA LEU A 33 -5.78 -8.07 -17.05
C LEU A 33 -5.04 -9.39 -16.79
N LEU A 34 -5.11 -9.92 -15.56
CA LEU A 34 -4.49 -11.20 -15.20
C LEU A 34 -5.06 -12.37 -15.99
N ILE A 35 -6.35 -12.32 -16.35
CA ILE A 35 -7.02 -13.37 -17.12
C ILE A 35 -6.82 -13.16 -18.64
N SER A 36 -7.05 -11.94 -19.13
CA SER A 36 -7.16 -11.67 -20.56
C SER A 36 -5.80 -11.52 -21.27
N LEU A 37 -4.83 -10.83 -20.66
CA LEU A 37 -3.54 -10.56 -21.31
C LEU A 37 -2.75 -11.83 -21.65
N PRO A 38 -2.69 -12.86 -20.78
CA PRO A 38 -2.04 -14.12 -21.11
C PRO A 38 -2.66 -14.86 -22.31
N LEU A 39 -3.94 -14.59 -22.62
CA LEU A 39 -4.69 -15.26 -23.68
C LEU A 39 -4.52 -14.60 -25.06
N VAL A 40 -3.95 -13.39 -25.14
CA VAL A 40 -3.77 -12.66 -26.40
C VAL A 40 -2.84 -13.43 -27.34
N ASN A 41 -1.61 -13.70 -26.90
CA ASN A 41 -0.64 -14.60 -27.56
C ASN A 41 0.57 -14.87 -26.64
N LYS A 42 1.48 -15.74 -27.09
CA LYS A 42 2.70 -16.11 -26.34
C LYS A 42 3.64 -14.93 -26.04
N ALA A 43 3.70 -13.92 -26.91
CA ALA A 43 4.57 -12.76 -26.70
C ALA A 43 4.04 -11.90 -25.53
N TRP A 44 2.75 -11.59 -25.53
CA TRP A 44 2.08 -10.87 -24.43
C TRP A 44 2.24 -11.61 -23.11
N LEU A 45 2.01 -12.94 -23.11
CA LEU A 45 2.25 -13.77 -21.95
C LEU A 45 3.69 -13.65 -21.42
N SER A 46 4.69 -13.77 -22.31
CA SER A 46 6.10 -13.75 -21.93
C SER A 46 6.57 -12.40 -21.37
N ILE A 47 5.93 -11.30 -21.78
CA ILE A 47 6.22 -9.94 -21.29
C ILE A 47 5.44 -9.65 -20.00
N PHE A 48 4.15 -9.99 -19.99
CA PHE A 48 3.25 -9.64 -18.89
C PHE A 48 3.52 -10.46 -17.62
N ALA A 49 3.80 -11.77 -17.72
CA ALA A 49 4.04 -12.60 -16.54
C ALA A 49 5.18 -12.06 -15.65
N PRO A 50 6.36 -11.67 -16.18
CA PRO A 50 7.39 -11.02 -15.37
C PRO A 50 6.95 -9.71 -14.72
N ILE A 51 6.13 -8.90 -15.40
CA ILE A 51 5.61 -7.63 -14.86
C ILE A 51 4.69 -7.93 -13.67
N ALA A 52 3.68 -8.78 -13.88
CA ALA A 52 2.71 -9.16 -12.86
C ALA A 52 3.34 -9.89 -11.65
N MET A 53 4.46 -10.60 -11.85
CA MET A 53 5.17 -11.27 -10.74
C MET A 53 6.17 -10.37 -10.02
N THR A 54 6.67 -9.31 -10.67
CA THR A 54 7.56 -8.33 -10.02
C THR A 54 6.77 -7.52 -8.99
N ASP A 55 5.56 -7.09 -9.36
CA ASP A 55 4.66 -6.34 -8.48
C ASP A 55 3.33 -7.10 -8.40
N ALA A 56 3.27 -8.10 -7.51
CA ALA A 56 2.17 -9.05 -7.53
C ALA A 56 0.96 -8.55 -6.75
N HIS A 57 -0.20 -8.59 -7.39
CA HIS A 57 -1.49 -8.27 -6.76
C HIS A 57 -2.25 -9.57 -6.52
N ILE A 58 -2.59 -9.83 -5.26
CA ILE A 58 -3.39 -10.97 -4.82
C ILE A 58 -4.79 -10.44 -4.53
N ALA A 59 -5.63 -10.56 -5.55
CA ALA A 59 -6.97 -10.03 -5.57
C ALA A 59 -7.99 -10.97 -4.91
N THR A 60 -7.82 -12.29 -5.07
CA THR A 60 -8.75 -13.29 -4.53
C THR A 60 -8.02 -14.36 -3.71
N PRO A 61 -8.71 -15.03 -2.77
CA PRO A 61 -8.15 -16.14 -2.02
C PRO A 61 -7.66 -17.28 -2.93
N GLU A 62 -8.43 -17.62 -3.97
CA GLU A 62 -8.10 -18.70 -4.91
C GLU A 62 -6.80 -18.40 -5.65
N TYR A 63 -6.64 -17.14 -6.10
CA TYR A 63 -5.40 -16.72 -6.73
C TYR A 63 -4.23 -16.70 -5.75
N GLY A 64 -4.43 -16.32 -4.49
CA GLY A 64 -3.36 -16.37 -3.49
C GLY A 64 -2.91 -17.78 -3.15
N LEU A 65 -3.83 -18.75 -3.08
CA LEU A 65 -3.48 -20.17 -2.96
C LEU A 65 -2.71 -20.64 -4.20
N HIS A 66 -3.15 -20.27 -5.40
CA HIS A 66 -2.43 -20.55 -6.64
C HIS A 66 -1.04 -19.91 -6.63
N TYR A 67 -0.90 -18.67 -6.18
CA TYR A 67 0.36 -17.97 -6.05
C TYR A 67 1.32 -18.70 -5.11
N ILE A 68 0.85 -19.15 -3.94
CA ILE A 68 1.65 -19.97 -3.02
C ILE A 68 2.10 -21.27 -3.69
N GLN A 69 1.25 -21.92 -4.48
CA GLN A 69 1.64 -23.12 -5.25
C GLN A 69 2.75 -22.78 -6.25
N LEU A 70 2.61 -21.68 -7.01
CA LEU A 70 3.65 -21.20 -7.93
C LEU A 70 5.00 -20.96 -7.23
N LEU A 71 4.99 -20.46 -5.99
CA LEU A 71 6.22 -20.27 -5.22
C LEU A 71 6.86 -21.59 -4.78
N ARG A 72 6.04 -22.57 -4.40
CA ARG A 72 6.49 -23.87 -3.88
C ARG A 72 6.96 -24.82 -4.97
N GLU A 73 6.47 -24.65 -6.19
CA GLU A 73 6.71 -25.59 -7.28
C GLU A 73 8.18 -25.59 -7.74
N THR A 74 8.90 -26.61 -7.28
CA THR A 74 10.01 -27.24 -7.99
C THR A 74 9.48 -28.03 -9.19
N PRO A 75 10.29 -28.30 -10.24
CA PRO A 75 9.80 -28.73 -11.55
C PRO A 75 9.27 -30.17 -11.51
N PHE A 76 7.99 -30.34 -11.19
CA PHE A 76 7.27 -31.60 -11.44
C PHE A 76 6.89 -31.73 -12.92
N PRO A 77 6.92 -32.95 -13.49
CA PRO A 77 6.87 -33.21 -14.93
C PRO A 77 5.45 -33.25 -15.52
N GLU A 78 4.48 -32.58 -14.90
CA GLU A 78 3.15 -32.45 -15.51
C GLU A 78 3.14 -31.35 -16.58
N PRO A 79 2.30 -31.49 -17.64
CA PRO A 79 2.15 -30.46 -18.67
C PRO A 79 1.50 -29.21 -18.07
N LYS A 80 2.33 -28.33 -17.51
CA LYS A 80 1.90 -27.05 -16.93
C LYS A 80 1.53 -26.07 -18.04
N GLY A 81 0.53 -25.23 -17.76
CA GLY A 81 0.20 -24.10 -18.62
C GLY A 81 1.40 -23.14 -18.76
N LEU A 82 1.52 -22.49 -19.93
CA LEU A 82 2.61 -21.55 -20.20
C LEU A 82 2.69 -20.40 -19.16
N TRP A 83 1.55 -20.01 -18.58
CA TRP A 83 1.48 -19.04 -17.48
C TRP A 83 2.21 -19.51 -16.22
N THR A 84 1.96 -20.74 -15.77
CA THR A 84 2.57 -21.33 -14.57
C THR A 84 4.10 -21.36 -14.67
N MET A 85 4.62 -21.74 -15.84
CA MET A 85 6.07 -21.76 -16.07
C MET A 85 6.68 -20.35 -16.07
N ALA A 86 6.05 -19.40 -16.77
CA ALA A 86 6.53 -18.03 -16.86
C ALA A 86 6.51 -17.33 -15.50
N THR A 87 5.47 -17.58 -14.69
CA THR A 87 5.32 -16.98 -13.36
C THR A 87 6.29 -17.56 -12.33
N ALA A 88 6.47 -18.88 -12.29
CA ALA A 88 7.45 -19.52 -11.40
C ALA A 88 8.88 -19.02 -11.66
N ALA A 89 9.27 -18.86 -12.94
CA ALA A 89 10.57 -18.31 -13.31
C ALA A 89 10.72 -16.83 -12.86
N ALA A 90 9.64 -16.08 -12.85
CA ALA A 90 9.62 -14.67 -12.46
C ALA A 90 9.45 -14.43 -10.95
N ALA A 91 9.03 -15.43 -10.17
CA ALA A 91 8.77 -15.27 -8.73
C ALA A 91 9.99 -14.73 -7.95
N SER A 92 11.20 -15.15 -8.31
CA SER A 92 12.45 -14.63 -7.70
C SER A 92 12.64 -13.12 -7.88
N ARG A 93 11.94 -12.51 -8.85
CA ARG A 93 11.98 -11.07 -9.15
C ARG A 93 10.93 -10.26 -8.40
N CYS A 94 10.03 -10.90 -7.64
CA CYS A 94 9.01 -10.20 -6.87
C CYS A 94 9.64 -9.20 -5.90
N ARG A 95 9.18 -7.95 -5.98
CA ARG A 95 9.62 -6.80 -5.17
C ARG A 95 8.51 -6.27 -4.29
N SER A 96 7.26 -6.40 -4.73
CA SER A 96 6.08 -5.98 -3.98
C SER A 96 4.97 -7.04 -4.02
N LEU A 97 4.25 -7.16 -2.90
CA LEU A 97 3.00 -7.89 -2.79
C LEU A 97 1.90 -6.93 -2.37
N THR A 98 0.76 -6.99 -3.04
CA THR A 98 -0.43 -6.20 -2.72
C THR A 98 -1.62 -7.13 -2.49
N PHE A 99 -2.23 -7.08 -1.32
CA PHE A 99 -3.42 -7.87 -0.99
C PHE A 99 -4.66 -6.99 -1.00
N HIS A 100 -5.72 -7.43 -1.66
CA HIS A 100 -7.00 -6.72 -1.71
C HIS A 100 -7.99 -7.39 -0.77
N ILE A 101 -8.26 -6.78 0.39
CA ILE A 101 -9.16 -7.33 1.41
C ILE A 101 -10.49 -6.56 1.38
N ARG A 102 -11.55 -7.21 0.91
CA ARG A 102 -12.87 -6.58 0.75
C ARG A 102 -13.84 -7.01 1.84
N GLY A 103 -14.58 -6.04 2.36
CA GLY A 103 -15.74 -6.25 3.20
C GLY A 103 -16.86 -6.89 2.41
N ASP A 104 -17.54 -7.85 3.03
CA ASP A 104 -18.74 -8.44 2.47
C ASP A 104 -19.91 -7.49 2.72
N SER A 105 -20.27 -6.71 1.69
CA SER A 105 -21.31 -5.67 1.80
C SER A 105 -22.73 -6.23 1.89
N THR A 106 -22.91 -7.55 1.86
CA THR A 106 -24.24 -8.18 1.84
C THR A 106 -25.02 -7.99 3.13
N LEU A 107 -24.33 -7.95 4.28
CA LEU A 107 -24.96 -7.83 5.60
C LEU A 107 -24.74 -6.46 6.24
N PHE A 108 -23.55 -5.88 6.06
CA PHE A 108 -23.19 -4.60 6.61
C PHE A 108 -22.36 -3.80 5.60
N PRO A 109 -22.56 -2.48 5.53
CA PRO A 109 -21.81 -1.63 4.60
C PRO A 109 -20.29 -1.60 4.88
N VAL A 110 -19.90 -1.87 6.13
CA VAL A 110 -18.51 -2.04 6.53
C VAL A 110 -18.38 -3.27 7.41
N GLN A 111 -17.44 -4.14 7.07
CA GLN A 111 -17.12 -5.31 7.87
C GLN A 111 -16.22 -4.91 9.03
N LEU A 112 -16.75 -4.89 10.26
CA LEU A 112 -15.97 -4.55 11.46
C LEU A 112 -15.11 -5.72 11.93
N TYR A 113 -15.70 -6.91 11.98
CA TYR A 113 -15.08 -8.11 12.50
C TYR A 113 -15.57 -9.33 11.73
N ARG A 114 -14.66 -10.24 11.37
CA ARG A 114 -15.01 -11.56 10.84
C ARG A 114 -13.95 -12.56 11.27
N ALA A 115 -14.34 -13.49 12.15
CA ALA A 115 -13.44 -14.52 12.67
C ALA A 115 -12.70 -15.28 11.56
N THR A 116 -13.37 -15.49 10.41
CA THR A 116 -12.79 -16.09 9.22
C THR A 116 -12.95 -15.14 8.03
N ASN A 117 -11.83 -14.61 7.54
CA ASN A 117 -11.75 -13.91 6.28
C ASN A 117 -10.76 -14.68 5.41
N THR A 118 -11.26 -15.37 4.39
CA THR A 118 -10.45 -16.21 3.50
C THR A 118 -9.29 -15.44 2.85
N MET A 119 -9.49 -14.15 2.55
CA MET A 119 -8.47 -13.29 1.99
C MET A 119 -7.42 -12.90 3.04
N GLY A 120 -7.84 -12.62 4.26
CA GLY A 120 -6.93 -12.43 5.38
C GLY A 120 -6.15 -13.72 5.73
N ASP A 121 -6.77 -14.88 5.61
CA ASP A 121 -6.11 -16.18 5.85
C ASP A 121 -5.10 -16.48 4.75
N THR A 122 -5.41 -16.06 3.52
CA THR A 122 -4.51 -16.09 2.37
C THR A 122 -3.30 -15.17 2.57
N LEU A 123 -3.51 -13.95 3.10
CA LEU A 123 -2.43 -13.06 3.51
C LEU A 123 -1.50 -13.74 4.52
N VAL A 124 -2.06 -14.26 5.61
CA VAL A 124 -1.28 -14.95 6.67
C VAL A 124 -0.50 -16.12 6.09
N SER A 125 -1.17 -16.97 5.29
CA SER A 125 -0.55 -18.15 4.68
C SER A 125 0.58 -17.80 3.72
N THR A 126 0.42 -16.70 2.96
CA THR A 126 1.44 -16.20 2.03
C THR A 126 2.64 -15.67 2.80
N LEU A 127 2.42 -14.81 3.80
CA LEU A 127 3.50 -14.26 4.63
C LEU A 127 4.25 -15.37 5.38
N TYR A 128 3.53 -16.35 5.94
CA TYR A 128 4.14 -17.52 6.56
C TYR A 128 4.99 -18.33 5.58
N THR A 129 4.49 -18.55 4.36
CA THR A 129 5.24 -19.28 3.32
C THR A 129 6.51 -18.51 2.93
N VAL A 130 6.41 -17.19 2.73
CA VAL A 130 7.55 -16.33 2.37
C VAL A 130 8.59 -16.28 3.49
N ALA A 131 8.16 -16.07 4.74
CA ALA A 131 9.05 -15.99 5.90
C ALA A 131 9.67 -17.34 6.26
N GLY A 132 8.87 -18.41 6.27
CA GLY A 132 9.29 -19.74 6.71
C GLY A 132 10.10 -20.52 5.68
N LEU A 133 9.79 -20.37 4.39
CA LEU A 133 10.48 -21.10 3.31
C LEU A 133 11.52 -20.27 2.58
N GLY A 134 11.66 -18.98 2.91
CA GLY A 134 12.65 -18.10 2.28
C GLY A 134 12.36 -17.77 0.82
N PHE A 135 11.11 -17.84 0.38
CA PHE A 135 10.71 -17.40 -0.96
C PHE A 135 10.75 -15.89 -1.09
N LEU A 136 10.75 -15.42 -2.35
CA LEU A 136 10.74 -14.00 -2.69
C LEU A 136 11.88 -13.20 -2.01
N PRO A 137 13.15 -13.54 -2.29
CA PRO A 137 14.30 -12.91 -1.62
C PRO A 137 14.41 -11.40 -1.90
N ASN A 138 13.81 -10.93 -2.99
CA ASN A 138 13.79 -9.54 -3.41
C ASN A 138 12.54 -8.78 -2.95
N LEU A 139 11.62 -9.42 -2.21
CA LEU A 139 10.44 -8.75 -1.68
C LEU A 139 10.86 -7.68 -0.66
N ARG A 140 10.45 -6.44 -0.90
CA ARG A 140 10.75 -5.28 -0.05
C ARG A 140 9.52 -4.52 0.40
N ARG A 141 8.40 -4.66 -0.31
CA ARG A 141 7.16 -3.91 -0.06
C ARG A 141 5.97 -4.84 0.12
N LEU A 142 5.15 -4.56 1.12
CA LEU A 142 3.84 -5.15 1.32
C LEU A 142 2.80 -4.04 1.34
N SER A 143 1.79 -4.16 0.48
CA SER A 143 0.59 -3.32 0.49
C SER A 143 -0.62 -4.15 0.87
N ILE A 144 -1.48 -3.59 1.72
CA ILE A 144 -2.78 -4.17 2.05
C ILE A 144 -3.85 -3.10 1.80
N GLU A 145 -4.69 -3.38 0.82
CA GLU A 145 -5.79 -2.52 0.39
C GLU A 145 -7.10 -3.06 0.97
N TYR A 146 -7.57 -2.41 2.03
CA TYR A 146 -8.86 -2.68 2.63
C TYR A 146 -9.94 -1.87 1.92
N SER A 147 -11.02 -2.54 1.55
CA SER A 147 -12.23 -1.90 1.02
C SER A 147 -13.42 -2.26 1.88
N ASN A 148 -14.14 -1.26 2.40
CA ASN A 148 -15.30 -1.46 3.27
C ASN A 148 -15.00 -2.38 4.48
N TRP A 149 -13.83 -2.22 5.09
CA TRP A 149 -13.37 -3.02 6.22
C TRP A 149 -12.94 -2.12 7.39
N GLY A 150 -13.20 -2.56 8.62
CA GLY A 150 -12.83 -1.85 9.85
C GLY A 150 -11.34 -1.97 10.19
N PHE A 151 -10.85 -1.17 11.12
CA PHE A 151 -9.40 -1.09 11.40
C PHE A 151 -8.86 -2.27 12.24
N ASP A 152 -9.72 -3.11 12.79
CA ASP A 152 -9.35 -4.10 13.81
C ASP A 152 -8.71 -5.39 13.23
N ASP A 153 -8.89 -5.67 11.93
CA ASP A 153 -8.48 -6.97 11.34
C ASP A 153 -7.00 -7.30 11.48
N LEU A 154 -6.14 -6.30 11.29
CA LEU A 154 -4.69 -6.49 11.27
C LEU A 154 -4.18 -7.04 12.61
N PHE A 155 -4.72 -6.53 13.72
CA PHE A 155 -4.25 -6.83 15.06
C PHE A 155 -5.02 -7.97 15.72
N ASP A 156 -6.35 -8.00 15.57
CA ASP A 156 -7.19 -8.98 16.26
C ASP A 156 -7.01 -10.40 15.70
N HIS A 157 -6.75 -10.51 14.40
CA HIS A 157 -6.53 -11.80 13.74
C HIS A 157 -5.05 -12.15 13.60
N TYR A 158 -4.15 -11.43 14.28
CA TYR A 158 -2.70 -11.69 14.25
C TYR A 158 -2.15 -11.81 12.83
N ARG A 159 -2.67 -11.00 11.89
CA ARG A 159 -2.37 -11.13 10.44
C ARG A 159 -0.88 -11.02 10.13
N MET A 160 -0.15 -10.33 11.00
CA MET A 160 1.26 -9.98 10.85
C MET A 160 2.20 -10.84 11.71
N ILE A 161 1.72 -11.93 12.34
CA ILE A 161 2.54 -12.73 13.26
C ILE A 161 3.76 -13.38 12.59
N ALA A 162 3.64 -13.78 11.33
CA ALA A 162 4.69 -14.42 10.55
C ALA A 162 5.27 -13.46 9.50
N PHE A 163 5.72 -12.28 9.94
CA PHE A 163 6.18 -11.24 9.03
C PHE A 163 7.58 -11.51 8.43
N PRO A 164 7.73 -11.50 7.10
CA PRO A 164 9.03 -11.64 6.46
C PRO A 164 9.97 -10.46 6.74
N LYS A 165 11.12 -10.73 7.35
CA LYS A 165 12.11 -9.70 7.75
C LYS A 165 12.73 -8.94 6.58
N GLN A 166 12.64 -9.46 5.36
CA GLN A 166 13.13 -8.78 4.16
C GLN A 166 12.24 -7.61 3.72
N ILE A 167 11.00 -7.53 4.20
CA ILE A 167 10.08 -6.43 3.89
C ILE A 167 10.47 -5.21 4.73
N THR A 168 10.64 -4.08 4.05
CA THR A 168 11.03 -2.80 4.66
C THR A 168 10.01 -1.69 4.45
N HIS A 169 9.04 -1.88 3.54
CA HIS A 169 7.97 -0.93 3.25
C HIS A 169 6.62 -1.58 3.53
N LEU A 170 5.78 -0.91 4.31
CA LEU A 170 4.42 -1.31 4.61
C LEU A 170 3.43 -0.22 4.19
N ASP A 171 2.55 -0.56 3.27
CA ASP A 171 1.49 0.33 2.78
C ASP A 171 0.13 -0.23 3.27
N LEU A 172 -0.64 0.55 4.02
CA LEU A 172 -2.00 0.19 4.46
C LEU A 172 -2.99 1.24 3.97
N ASN A 173 -3.91 0.82 3.10
CA ASN A 173 -4.89 1.71 2.49
C ASN A 173 -6.30 1.26 2.85
N TYR A 174 -7.06 2.13 3.51
CA TYR A 174 -8.46 1.90 3.81
C TYR A 174 -9.34 2.78 2.92
N SER A 175 -10.19 2.13 2.14
CA SER A 175 -11.17 2.78 1.28
C SER A 175 -12.59 2.40 1.69
N TYR A 176 -13.49 3.37 1.60
CA TYR A 176 -14.90 3.19 1.88
C TYR A 176 -15.66 3.68 0.65
N ASN A 177 -16.52 2.84 0.08
CA ASN A 177 -17.25 3.20 -1.12
C ASN A 177 -18.36 4.20 -0.78
N GLU A 178 -18.07 5.50 -0.88
CA GLU A 178 -19.04 6.58 -0.62
C GLU A 178 -20.21 6.61 -1.63
N ASN A 179 -20.07 5.92 -2.76
CA ASN A 179 -21.13 5.78 -3.75
C ASN A 179 -22.05 4.59 -3.47
N ASP A 180 -21.70 3.72 -2.50
CA ASP A 180 -22.59 2.68 -2.04
C ASP A 180 -23.72 3.34 -1.23
N PRO A 181 -24.99 3.23 -1.65
CA PRO A 181 -26.11 3.84 -0.93
C PRO A 181 -26.23 3.33 0.51
N ASN A 182 -25.59 2.20 0.82
CA ASN A 182 -25.59 1.61 2.16
C ASN A 182 -24.48 2.16 3.06
N VAL A 183 -23.52 2.95 2.57
CA VAL A 183 -22.43 3.53 3.35
C VAL A 183 -22.72 5.02 3.61
N PRO A 184 -23.29 5.41 4.75
CA PRO A 184 -23.44 6.82 5.09
C PRO A 184 -22.08 7.50 5.17
N ARG A 185 -21.97 8.76 4.73
CA ARG A 185 -20.76 9.57 4.95
C ARG A 185 -20.36 9.66 6.43
N SER A 186 -21.36 9.64 7.32
CA SER A 186 -21.17 9.61 8.77
C SER A 186 -20.55 8.31 9.29
N LEU A 187 -20.56 7.22 8.50
CA LEU A 187 -19.99 5.95 8.92
C LEU A 187 -18.46 6.03 9.03
N LYS A 188 -17.79 6.68 8.06
CA LYS A 188 -16.34 6.88 8.14
C LYS A 188 -15.94 7.67 9.39
N GLU A 189 -16.66 8.76 9.66
CA GLU A 189 -16.44 9.57 10.86
C GLU A 189 -16.70 8.77 12.14
N TYR A 190 -17.75 7.95 12.15
CA TYR A 190 -18.05 7.05 13.25
C TYR A 190 -16.95 6.02 13.47
N LEU A 191 -16.45 5.37 12.41
CA LEU A 191 -15.35 4.39 12.49
C LEU A 191 -14.07 5.02 13.01
N HIS A 192 -13.76 6.23 12.55
CA HIS A 192 -12.62 6.99 13.06
C HIS A 192 -12.80 7.31 14.54
N GLY A 193 -13.98 7.78 14.96
CA GLY A 193 -14.26 8.14 16.35
C GLY A 193 -14.45 6.96 17.31
N SER A 194 -14.77 5.77 16.77
CA SER A 194 -14.96 4.53 17.54
C SER A 194 -13.73 3.64 17.55
N TYR A 195 -12.66 4.00 16.83
CA TYR A 195 -11.42 3.23 16.86
C TYR A 195 -10.84 3.22 18.28
N VAL A 196 -10.79 2.04 18.86
CA VAL A 196 -10.14 1.79 20.15
C VAL A 196 -8.87 1.02 19.90
N ARG A 197 -7.79 1.44 20.57
CA ARG A 197 -6.50 0.78 20.50
C ARG A 197 -6.61 -0.69 20.93
N HIS A 198 -6.27 -1.58 20.01
CA HIS A 198 -6.00 -2.99 20.31
C HIS A 198 -4.49 -3.19 20.43
N ARG A 199 -3.98 -3.38 21.65
CA ARG A 199 -2.54 -3.66 21.84
C ARG A 199 -2.22 -5.06 21.33
N CYS A 200 -1.59 -5.15 20.15
CA CYS A 200 -0.96 -6.38 19.70
C CYS A 200 0.42 -6.54 20.37
N ALA A 201 0.46 -7.00 21.62
CA ALA A 201 1.70 -7.14 22.40
C ALA A 201 2.72 -8.14 21.81
N LYS A 202 2.34 -8.91 20.78
CA LYS A 202 3.14 -9.99 20.19
C LYS A 202 3.64 -9.68 18.78
N CYS A 203 3.28 -8.54 18.19
CA CYS A 203 3.69 -8.17 16.85
C CYS A 203 4.69 -7.01 16.91
N GLU A 204 5.93 -7.27 16.53
CA GLU A 204 6.94 -6.23 16.33
C GLU A 204 7.52 -6.37 14.92
N LEU A 205 7.35 -5.32 14.13
CA LEU A 205 7.75 -5.24 12.72
C LEU A 205 9.03 -4.42 12.58
N SER A 206 10.09 -4.87 13.26
CA SER A 206 11.36 -4.14 13.36
C SER A 206 12.12 -4.00 12.03
N SER A 207 11.76 -4.75 10.99
CA SER A 207 12.34 -4.58 9.65
C SER A 207 11.77 -3.39 8.88
N ILE A 208 10.61 -2.87 9.29
CA ILE A 208 9.91 -1.80 8.57
C ILE A 208 10.61 -0.45 8.78
N ARG A 209 10.96 0.19 7.67
CA ARG A 209 11.60 1.52 7.59
C ARG A 209 10.68 2.56 6.98
N SER A 210 9.78 2.17 6.08
CA SER A 210 8.81 3.07 5.47
C SER A 210 7.38 2.58 5.75
N VAL A 211 6.53 3.48 6.22
CA VAL A 211 5.11 3.20 6.48
C VAL A 211 4.28 4.22 5.70
N SER A 212 3.37 3.74 4.86
CA SER A 212 2.37 4.56 4.16
C SER A 212 0.98 4.18 4.64
N LEU A 213 0.21 5.16 5.12
CA LEU A 213 -1.12 4.92 5.67
C LEU A 213 -2.12 5.87 5.01
N SER A 214 -3.27 5.35 4.58
CA SER A 214 -4.34 6.18 4.04
C SER A 214 -5.72 5.70 4.50
N GLY A 215 -6.65 6.64 4.66
CA GLY A 215 -8.02 6.35 5.11
C GLY A 215 -8.16 5.92 6.57
N VAL A 216 -7.16 6.20 7.41
CA VAL A 216 -7.12 5.80 8.83
C VAL A 216 -7.21 7.00 9.79
N PRO A 217 -7.65 6.80 11.05
CA PRO A 217 -7.55 7.82 12.11
C PRO A 217 -6.12 7.94 12.66
N ILE A 218 -5.83 9.04 13.36
CA ILE A 218 -4.48 9.31 13.88
C ILE A 218 -4.04 8.32 14.97
N GLU A 219 -5.01 7.80 15.73
CA GLU A 219 -4.82 6.79 16.74
C GLU A 219 -4.27 5.50 16.11
N PHE A 220 -4.79 5.11 14.95
CA PHE A 220 -4.30 3.96 14.19
C PHE A 220 -2.86 4.18 13.70
N VAL A 221 -2.53 5.39 13.22
CA VAL A 221 -1.15 5.75 12.86
C VAL A 221 -0.21 5.57 14.05
N ARG A 222 -0.61 6.04 15.24
CA ARG A 222 0.17 5.87 16.47
C ARG A 222 0.40 4.39 16.81
N ASP A 223 -0.63 3.56 16.64
CA ASP A 223 -0.54 2.13 16.93
C ASP A 223 0.36 1.39 15.93
N ILE A 224 0.31 1.72 14.65
CA ILE A 224 1.23 1.17 13.65
C ILE A 224 2.67 1.56 13.95
N LEU A 225 2.95 2.82 14.31
CA LEU A 225 4.30 3.24 14.71
C LEU A 225 4.78 2.53 15.98
N GLY A 226 3.86 2.18 16.89
CA GLY A 226 4.18 1.37 18.07
C GLY A 226 4.60 -0.06 17.72
N VAL A 227 4.08 -0.61 16.62
CA VAL A 227 4.42 -1.94 16.11
C VAL A 227 5.64 -1.91 15.18
N CYS A 228 5.92 -0.77 14.54
CA CYS A 228 7.07 -0.53 13.66
C CYS A 228 8.08 0.42 14.33
N PRO A 229 8.85 -0.02 15.35
CA PRO A 229 9.70 0.88 16.15
C PRO A 229 10.83 1.55 15.35
N ASN A 230 11.14 0.99 14.19
CA ASN A 230 12.27 1.31 13.34
C ASN A 230 11.89 2.15 12.10
N THR A 231 10.65 2.67 12.06
CA THR A 231 10.18 3.53 10.97
C THR A 231 11.01 4.80 10.86
N GLU A 232 11.50 5.05 9.66
CA GLU A 232 12.31 6.21 9.26
C GLU A 232 11.46 7.20 8.47
N THR A 233 10.59 6.68 7.59
CA THR A 233 9.69 7.44 6.73
C THR A 233 8.24 7.10 7.04
N LEU A 234 7.46 8.12 7.38
CA LEU A 234 6.02 8.03 7.59
C LEU A 234 5.31 8.83 6.50
N GLU A 235 4.44 8.17 5.76
CA GLU A 235 3.61 8.78 4.74
C GLU A 235 2.13 8.71 5.17
N VAL A 236 1.48 9.87 5.22
CA VAL A 236 0.09 10.01 5.66
C VAL A 236 -0.63 11.08 4.83
N PRO A 237 -1.97 11.07 4.77
CA PRO A 237 -2.71 12.06 4.01
C PRO A 237 -2.63 13.42 4.70
N THR A 238 -2.66 14.50 3.92
CA THR A 238 -2.66 15.88 4.42
C THR A 238 -3.82 16.17 5.38
N THR A 239 -4.91 15.40 5.32
CA THR A 239 -6.06 15.54 6.24
C THR A 239 -5.72 15.21 7.68
N LEU A 240 -4.67 14.42 7.93
CA LEU A 240 -4.19 14.10 9.28
C LEU A 240 -3.20 15.12 9.83
N ALA A 241 -2.81 16.12 9.04
CA ALA A 241 -1.83 17.13 9.42
C ALA A 241 -2.15 17.79 10.77
N ASP A 242 -3.40 18.20 10.94
CA ASP A 242 -3.92 18.86 12.15
C ASP A 242 -3.77 18.00 13.41
N SER A 243 -3.73 16.68 13.21
CA SER A 243 -3.67 15.68 14.28
C SER A 243 -2.26 15.15 14.53
N LEU A 244 -1.25 15.51 13.72
CA LEU A 244 0.13 15.02 13.88
C LEU A 244 0.73 15.29 15.26
N THR A 245 0.29 16.36 15.92
CA THR A 245 0.69 16.68 17.30
C THR A 245 0.31 15.58 18.28
N SER A 246 -0.74 14.82 17.99
CA SER A 246 -1.18 13.67 18.77
C SER A 246 -0.24 12.46 18.62
N LEU A 247 0.68 12.46 17.65
CA LEU A 247 1.71 11.44 17.52
C LEU A 247 2.90 11.67 18.47
N HIS A 248 2.91 12.77 19.23
CA HIS A 248 4.00 13.06 20.14
C HIS A 248 4.00 12.14 21.38
N PRO A 249 5.18 11.61 21.80
CA PRO A 249 6.46 11.68 21.10
C PRO A 249 6.51 10.69 19.92
N LEU A 250 6.91 11.16 18.75
CA LEU A 250 7.24 10.27 17.63
C LEU A 250 8.50 9.46 17.99
N SER A 251 8.62 8.25 17.43
CA SER A 251 9.86 7.48 17.55
C SER A 251 11.03 8.32 17.06
N SER A 252 12.16 8.26 17.78
CA SER A 252 13.39 8.97 17.40
C SER A 252 13.94 8.56 16.04
N THR A 253 13.48 7.43 15.49
CA THR A 253 13.85 6.96 14.16
C THR A 253 13.12 7.70 13.04
N VAL A 254 11.92 8.24 13.30
CA VAL A 254 11.12 8.90 12.26
C VAL A 254 11.71 10.27 11.97
N HIS A 255 12.44 10.37 10.87
CA HIS A 255 13.07 11.60 10.42
C HIS A 255 12.47 12.13 9.12
N THR A 256 11.59 11.38 8.44
CA THR A 256 10.90 11.86 7.23
C THR A 256 9.39 11.68 7.40
N ILE A 257 8.62 12.76 7.21
CA ILE A 257 7.16 12.71 7.11
C ILE A 257 6.76 13.19 5.72
N ILE A 258 6.04 12.35 4.98
CA ILE A 258 5.49 12.66 3.66
C ILE A 258 4.00 12.92 3.83
N LEU A 259 3.54 14.09 3.39
CA LEU A 259 2.14 14.47 3.42
C LEU A 259 1.54 14.35 2.02
N GLN A 260 0.80 13.27 1.81
CA GLN A 260 0.12 12.97 0.55
C GLN A 260 -1.11 13.84 0.37
N THR A 261 -1.25 14.45 -0.78
CA THR A 261 -2.46 15.21 -1.10
C THR A 261 -3.50 14.25 -1.65
N SER A 262 -4.66 14.18 -1.01
CA SER A 262 -5.79 13.41 -1.55
C SER A 262 -6.26 14.07 -2.85
N GLN A 263 -6.23 13.33 -3.96
CA GLN A 263 -6.69 13.81 -5.27
C GLN A 263 -8.10 14.39 -5.17
N GLY A 264 -8.27 15.66 -5.57
CA GLY A 264 -9.56 16.36 -5.58
C GLY A 264 -9.89 17.16 -4.31
N ALA A 265 -9.06 17.10 -3.25
CA ALA A 265 -9.25 17.98 -2.09
C ALA A 265 -8.94 19.44 -2.47
N LYS A 266 -9.96 20.30 -2.48
CA LYS A 266 -9.76 21.75 -2.61
C LYS A 266 -8.99 22.24 -1.38
N ARG A 267 -7.72 22.59 -1.55
CA ARG A 267 -6.91 23.19 -0.48
C ARG A 267 -7.44 24.59 -0.17
N ASP A 268 -7.90 24.78 1.06
CA ASP A 268 -8.24 26.10 1.59
C ASP A 268 -7.07 26.68 2.41
N ALA A 269 -6.99 28.00 2.52
CA ALA A 269 -6.01 28.73 3.32
C ALA A 269 -5.96 28.25 4.78
N ARG A 270 -7.06 27.67 5.27
CA ARG A 270 -7.16 27.00 6.57
C ARG A 270 -6.19 25.82 6.68
N LEU A 271 -6.15 24.90 5.71
CA LEU A 271 -5.29 23.72 5.74
C LEU A 271 -3.81 24.11 5.78
N ASN A 272 -3.41 25.13 5.01
CA ASN A 272 -2.05 25.66 5.01
C ASN A 272 -1.65 26.25 6.37
N SER A 273 -2.58 26.90 7.06
CA SER A 273 -2.36 27.45 8.41
C SER A 273 -2.19 26.33 9.44
N VAL A 274 -3.03 25.29 9.37
CA VAL A 274 -2.95 24.19 10.35
C VAL A 274 -1.75 23.29 10.11
N LEU A 275 -1.37 23.05 8.85
CA LEU A 275 -0.09 22.43 8.49
C LEU A 275 1.09 23.17 9.14
N ALA A 276 1.17 24.49 8.94
CA ALA A 276 2.24 25.29 9.52
C ALA A 276 2.28 25.19 11.06
N LYS A 277 1.11 25.23 11.73
CA LYS A 277 1.03 25.10 13.19
C LYS A 277 1.44 23.71 13.68
N SER A 278 0.98 22.65 13.03
CA SER A 278 1.25 21.27 13.44
C SER A 278 2.73 20.93 13.26
N ILE A 279 3.33 21.38 12.16
CA ILE A 279 4.77 21.29 11.90
C ILE A 279 5.57 22.01 13.00
N LEU A 280 5.10 23.20 13.43
CA LEU A 280 5.74 23.94 14.52
C LEU A 280 5.63 23.27 15.89
N GLN A 281 4.61 22.45 16.11
CA GLN A 281 4.42 21.77 17.39
C GLN A 281 5.18 20.43 17.42
N CYS A 282 5.46 19.84 16.26
CA CYS A 282 6.26 18.63 16.10
C CYS A 282 7.77 18.92 16.17
N CYS A 283 8.26 19.68 17.16
CA CYS A 283 9.66 20.10 17.33
C CYS A 283 10.67 18.94 17.48
N PHE A 284 10.94 18.19 16.41
CA PHE A 284 11.96 17.15 16.39
C PHE A 284 13.25 17.72 15.75
N PRO A 285 14.42 17.53 16.38
CA PRO A 285 15.68 17.84 15.73
C PRO A 285 15.79 17.01 14.45
N SER A 286 16.09 17.65 13.31
CA SER A 286 16.39 16.99 12.04
C SER A 286 15.23 16.29 11.31
N LEU A 287 13.97 16.66 11.59
CA LEU A 287 12.82 16.16 10.83
C LEU A 287 12.76 16.80 9.43
N ARG A 288 12.58 15.97 8.41
CA ARG A 288 12.31 16.33 7.02
C ARG A 288 10.82 16.16 6.73
N ILE A 289 10.18 17.17 6.17
CA ILE A 289 8.78 17.12 5.78
C ILE A 289 8.67 17.30 4.27
N VAL A 290 8.15 16.29 3.59
CA VAL A 290 7.96 16.32 2.13
C VAL A 290 6.48 16.53 1.86
N ILE A 291 6.17 17.51 1.01
CA ILE A 291 4.80 17.80 0.59
C ILE A 291 4.72 17.52 -0.90
N GLU A 292 3.83 16.61 -1.30
CA GLU A 292 3.81 16.09 -2.67
C GLU A 292 3.28 17.06 -3.74
N GLU A 293 2.53 18.10 -3.36
CA GLU A 293 1.91 19.03 -4.31
C GLU A 293 2.18 20.50 -4.02
N ASP A 294 2.00 21.31 -5.05
CA ASP A 294 2.11 22.77 -5.05
C ASP A 294 1.26 23.42 -3.94
N MET A 295 1.89 23.83 -2.84
CA MET A 295 1.27 24.79 -1.93
C MET A 295 1.26 26.18 -2.56
N ASP A 296 0.33 27.02 -2.12
CA ASP A 296 0.32 28.43 -2.53
C ASP A 296 1.63 29.12 -2.09
N GLY A 297 2.14 30.06 -2.90
CA GLY A 297 3.42 30.73 -2.64
C GLY A 297 3.50 31.56 -1.33
N ARG A 298 2.37 31.95 -0.73
CA ARG A 298 2.30 32.55 0.61
C ARG A 298 2.46 31.50 1.71
N ALA A 299 1.84 30.33 1.56
CA ALA A 299 2.04 29.20 2.47
C ALA A 299 3.51 28.75 2.48
N TRP A 300 4.11 28.59 1.29
CA TRP A 300 5.55 28.30 1.17
C TRP A 300 6.44 29.35 1.83
N ARG A 301 6.15 30.65 1.68
CA ARG A 301 6.93 31.69 2.35
C ARG A 301 6.83 31.64 3.87
N ARG A 302 5.64 31.39 4.41
CA ARG A 302 5.44 31.20 5.86
C ARG A 302 6.23 29.99 6.37
N ILE A 303 6.12 28.88 5.65
CA ILE A 303 6.72 27.60 6.03
C ILE A 303 8.27 27.62 5.83
N GLY A 304 8.77 28.24 4.76
CA GLY A 304 10.20 28.41 4.50
C GLY A 304 10.92 29.34 5.49
N GLY A 305 10.23 30.35 6.03
CA GLY A 305 10.75 31.14 7.16
C GLY A 305 10.98 30.30 8.42
N LEU A 306 10.20 29.23 8.62
CA LEU A 306 10.30 28.35 9.78
C LEU A 306 11.43 27.33 9.63
N SER A 307 11.64 26.82 8.42
CA SER A 307 12.75 25.90 8.07
C SER A 307 14.12 26.40 8.57
N HIS A 308 14.41 27.69 8.38
CA HIS A 308 15.66 28.33 8.79
C HIS A 308 15.88 28.38 10.31
N SER A 309 14.82 28.25 11.10
CA SER A 309 14.89 28.36 12.56
C SER A 309 15.01 27.02 13.30
N ARG A 310 14.74 25.88 12.64
CA ARG A 310 14.48 24.60 13.33
C ARG A 310 15.05 23.33 12.66
N SER A 311 16.06 23.45 11.80
CA SER A 311 16.66 22.29 11.11
C SER A 311 15.62 21.41 10.40
N LEU A 312 14.58 22.05 9.87
CA LEU A 312 13.45 21.40 9.21
C LEU A 312 13.66 21.53 7.70
N GLU A 313 13.85 20.42 7.00
CA GLU A 313 13.97 20.43 5.53
C GLU A 313 12.59 20.21 4.91
N ILE A 314 12.16 21.14 4.06
CA ILE A 314 10.83 21.09 3.45
C ILE A 314 11.01 21.00 1.95
N LEU A 315 10.60 19.86 1.41
CA LEU A 315 10.77 19.59 -0.01
C LEU A 315 9.45 19.56 -0.73
N ARG A 316 9.46 20.18 -1.90
CA ARG A 316 8.43 20.03 -2.90
C ARG A 316 8.74 18.76 -3.69
N SER A 317 7.84 17.78 -3.66
CA SER A 317 7.95 16.67 -4.60
C SER A 317 7.78 17.23 -6.01
N ARG A 318 8.76 17.01 -6.89
CA ARG A 318 8.50 17.12 -8.32
C ARG A 318 7.70 15.86 -8.66
N ALA A 319 6.45 16.03 -9.08
CA ALA A 319 5.64 14.90 -9.53
C ALA A 319 6.48 14.03 -10.48
N ALA A 320 6.58 12.74 -10.18
CA ALA A 320 7.37 11.77 -10.93
C ALA A 320 6.76 11.43 -12.31
N ASN A 321 6.13 12.41 -12.97
CA ASN A 321 5.48 12.27 -14.28
C ASN A 321 6.34 12.80 -15.45
N ASP A 322 7.60 13.17 -15.19
CA ASP A 322 8.56 13.53 -16.25
C ASP A 322 9.54 12.36 -16.48
N LEU A 323 9.03 11.19 -16.90
CA LEU A 323 9.80 10.11 -17.55
C LEU A 323 8.89 9.26 -18.44
#